data_AF-A0A6G0RCX3-F1
#
_entry.id   AF-A0A6G0RCX3-F1
#
_cell.length_a   1.000
_cell.length_b   1.000
_cell.length_c   1.000
_cell.angle_alpha   90.00
_cell.angle_beta   90.00
_cell.angle_gamma   90.00
#
_symmetry.space_group_name_H-M   'P 1'
#
loop_
_entity.id
_entity.type
_entity.pdbx_description
1 polymer ?
#
loop_
_entity_poly.entity_id
_entity_poly.type
_entity_poly.pdbx_seq_one_letter_code
_entity_poly.pdbx_strand_id
1 'polypeptide(L)'
;MPKVTASKKKAATRSRWAELAAETSFPVSALKVLEEHHATLNTFCANAYIPETQIDSEDGSHVSFELSFHQYCVALSALIQYGSPAQQYEYLHHTYAATSERGIDRSELLQLLKDHSEQVTNIVMKDDKLLHVTDPRHFDKLYTWLKKHFILYDESRSGFLPENLALEMLQIHSTALSHLKFQFAPFVKKVKVNNTRYADQAAAARHSD
;
A
#
# COMPACT_ATOMS: atom_id res chain seq x y z
N MET A 1 0.99 23.82 61.11
CA MET A 1 0.46 23.85 59.72
C MET A 1 1.46 23.19 58.79
N PRO A 2 1.16 22.04 58.16
CA PRO A 2 2.06 21.45 57.18
C PRO A 2 1.89 22.16 55.83
N LYS A 3 3.01 22.54 55.21
CA LYS A 3 3.07 23.09 53.84
C LYS A 3 2.68 21.99 52.86
N VAL A 4 1.55 22.15 52.20
CA VAL A 4 1.17 21.35 51.03
C VAL A 4 2.05 21.77 49.87
N THR A 5 3.08 20.98 49.56
CA THR A 5 3.80 21.11 48.30
C THR A 5 2.91 20.61 47.17
N ALA A 6 2.40 21.53 46.37
CA ALA A 6 1.71 21.23 45.13
C ALA A 6 2.67 20.45 44.20
N SER A 7 2.42 19.15 44.05
CA SER A 7 3.05 18.35 43.01
C SER A 7 2.54 18.86 41.67
N LYS A 8 3.33 19.71 41.01
CA LYS A 8 3.17 20.01 39.59
C LYS A 8 3.38 18.69 38.82
N LYS A 9 2.29 17.99 38.52
CA LYS A 9 2.26 16.99 37.45
C LYS A 9 2.69 17.73 36.18
N LYS A 10 3.94 17.53 35.75
CA LYS A 10 4.33 17.82 34.37
C LYS A 10 3.42 16.96 33.51
N ALA A 11 2.47 17.56 32.81
CA ALA A 11 1.83 16.91 31.68
C ALA A 11 2.97 16.56 30.72
N ALA A 12 3.33 15.28 30.68
CA ALA A 12 4.29 14.80 29.71
C ALA A 12 3.69 15.13 28.35
N THR A 13 4.36 16.01 27.61
CA THR A 13 4.02 16.29 26.21
C THR A 13 4.06 14.94 25.49
N ARG A 14 2.89 14.33 25.29
CA ARG A 14 2.78 13.09 24.52
C ARG A 14 3.31 13.42 23.14
N SER A 15 4.34 12.70 22.72
CA SER A 15 4.87 12.83 21.37
C SER A 15 3.71 12.63 20.40
N ARG A 16 3.52 13.53 19.42
CA ARG A 16 2.46 13.41 18.38
C ARG A 16 2.39 12.01 17.75
N TRP A 17 3.56 11.35 17.67
CA TRP A 17 3.70 10.00 17.16
C TRP A 17 3.15 8.91 18.07
N ALA A 18 3.18 9.11 19.39
CA ALA A 18 2.69 8.13 20.36
C ALA A 18 1.16 8.04 20.33
N GLU A 19 0.48 9.15 20.09
CA GLU A 19 -0.98 9.19 19.94
C GLU A 19 -1.41 8.56 18.62
N LEU A 20 -0.77 8.96 17.51
CA LEU A 20 -1.06 8.39 16.20
C LEU A 20 -0.71 6.89 16.12
N ALA A 21 0.38 6.45 16.76
CA ALA A 21 0.73 5.04 16.84
C ALA A 21 -0.30 4.22 17.62
N ALA A 22 -0.88 4.80 18.68
CA ALA A 22 -1.93 4.12 19.45
C ALA A 22 -3.22 3.99 18.64
N GLU A 23 -3.58 5.01 17.87
CA GLU A 23 -4.79 5.03 17.04
C GLU A 23 -4.71 4.11 15.83
N THR A 24 -3.59 4.12 15.11
CA THR A 24 -3.40 3.34 13.87
C THR A 24 -2.77 1.97 14.10
N SER A 25 -2.28 1.71 15.32
CA SER A 25 -1.42 0.56 15.64
C SER A 25 -0.11 0.50 14.85
N PHE A 26 0.29 1.58 14.16
CA PHE A 26 1.55 1.64 13.42
C PHE A 26 2.74 1.90 14.36
N PRO A 27 3.86 1.17 14.21
CA PRO A 27 5.09 1.49 14.93
C PRO A 27 5.58 2.91 14.61
N VAL A 28 6.08 3.63 15.61
CA VAL A 28 6.63 4.99 15.44
C VAL A 28 7.72 5.06 14.36
N SER A 29 8.52 4.00 14.19
CA SER A 29 9.52 3.92 13.12
C SER A 29 8.90 3.91 11.72
N ALA A 30 7.75 3.24 11.55
CA ALA A 30 7.03 3.23 10.27
C ALA A 30 6.40 4.60 9.99
N LEU A 31 5.81 5.22 11.01
CA LEU A 31 5.20 6.55 10.88
C LEU A 31 6.19 7.62 10.38
N LYS A 32 7.47 7.56 10.79
CA LYS A 32 8.52 8.44 10.26
C LYS A 32 8.78 8.24 8.77
N VAL A 33 8.87 6.98 8.33
CA VAL A 33 9.08 6.63 6.92
C VAL A 33 7.90 7.11 6.06
N LEU A 34 6.69 7.00 6.60
CA LEU A 34 5.47 7.43 5.91
C LEU A 34 5.36 8.95 5.79
N GLU A 35 5.79 9.72 6.80
CA GLU A 35 5.75 11.19 6.72
C GLU A 35 6.66 11.72 5.61
N GLU A 36 7.83 11.10 5.40
CA GLU A 36 8.74 11.44 4.31
C GLU A 36 8.13 11.20 2.91
N HIS A 37 7.22 10.23 2.78
CA HIS A 37 6.60 9.85 1.49
C HIS A 37 5.15 10.31 1.33
N HIS A 38 4.59 10.96 2.36
CA HIS A 38 3.17 11.29 2.45
C HIS A 38 2.70 12.09 1.24
N ALA A 39 3.45 13.12 0.84
CA ALA A 39 3.11 13.96 -0.30
C ALA A 39 2.97 13.17 -1.62
N THR A 40 3.73 12.08 -1.77
CA THR A 40 3.70 11.22 -2.97
C THR A 40 2.51 10.24 -2.95
N LEU A 41 2.05 9.82 -1.77
CA LEU A 41 1.00 8.80 -1.60
C LEU A 41 -0.38 9.36 -1.19
N ASN A 42 -0.51 10.68 -1.07
CA ASN A 42 -1.62 11.33 -0.37
C ASN A 42 -3.00 11.16 -1.06
N THR A 43 -3.02 10.91 -2.36
CA THR A 43 -4.23 11.03 -3.20
C THR A 43 -5.22 9.88 -3.04
N PHE A 44 -4.76 8.63 -2.87
CA PHE A 44 -5.65 7.45 -2.87
C PHE A 44 -6.34 7.20 -1.53
N CYS A 45 -5.64 7.41 -0.41
CA CYS A 45 -6.21 7.23 0.92
C CYS A 45 -7.40 8.16 1.19
N ALA A 46 -7.46 9.33 0.53
CA ALA A 46 -8.57 10.27 0.67
C ALA A 46 -9.92 9.64 0.28
N ASN A 47 -9.95 8.90 -0.82
CA ASN A 47 -11.16 8.26 -1.34
C ASN A 47 -11.68 7.13 -0.43
N ALA A 48 -10.77 6.44 0.27
CA ALA A 48 -11.16 5.37 1.20
C ALA A 48 -11.66 5.89 2.56
N TYR A 49 -11.21 7.08 2.98
CA TYR A 49 -11.53 7.67 4.29
C TYR A 49 -12.78 8.56 4.28
N ILE A 50 -13.15 9.10 3.12
CA ILE A 50 -14.33 9.97 2.99
C ILE A 50 -15.27 9.41 1.92
N PRO A 51 -16.14 8.43 2.27
CA PRO A 51 -17.14 7.93 1.33
C PRO A 51 -18.20 8.99 0.96
N GLU A 52 -18.40 10.00 1.81
CA GLU A 52 -19.58 10.88 1.79
C GLU A 52 -19.38 12.23 1.06
N THR A 53 -18.20 12.49 0.49
CA THR A 53 -17.95 13.77 -0.22
C THR A 53 -17.43 13.59 -1.65
N GLN A 54 -17.75 12.49 -2.31
CA GLN A 54 -17.86 12.52 -3.78
C GLN A 54 -19.09 13.35 -4.13
N ILE A 55 -18.96 14.67 -3.98
CA ILE A 55 -19.78 15.58 -4.76
C ILE A 55 -19.24 15.39 -6.16
N ASP A 56 -19.93 14.62 -6.98
CA ASP A 56 -19.77 14.65 -8.43
C ASP A 56 -19.96 16.13 -8.83
N SER A 57 -18.87 16.88 -8.97
CA SER A 57 -18.94 18.15 -9.66
C SER A 57 -19.41 17.80 -11.07
N GLU A 58 -20.51 18.41 -11.53
CA GLU A 58 -21.11 18.18 -12.85
C GLU A 58 -20.10 18.36 -14.01
N ASP A 59 -18.93 18.94 -13.73
CA ASP A 59 -17.82 19.19 -14.66
C ASP A 59 -16.78 18.06 -14.75
N GLY A 60 -16.92 16.96 -13.99
CA GLY A 60 -16.00 15.80 -14.06
C GLY A 60 -14.61 16.03 -13.47
N SER A 61 -14.39 17.11 -12.71
CA SER A 61 -13.11 17.35 -12.04
C SER A 61 -13.00 16.56 -10.74
N HIS A 62 -12.09 15.58 -10.68
CA HIS A 62 -11.68 14.97 -9.42
C HIS A 62 -11.01 16.03 -8.54
N VAL A 63 -11.69 16.47 -7.48
CA VAL A 63 -11.05 17.28 -6.44
C VAL A 63 -10.10 16.38 -5.66
N SER A 64 -8.80 16.52 -5.93
CA SER A 64 -7.75 15.88 -5.12
C SER A 64 -7.76 16.52 -3.73
N PHE A 65 -8.36 15.83 -2.75
CA PHE A 65 -8.28 16.24 -1.36
C PHE A 65 -6.93 15.83 -0.78
N GLU A 66 -6.08 16.80 -0.46
CA GLU A 66 -4.86 16.53 0.30
C GLU A 66 -5.22 16.22 1.75
N LEU A 67 -5.00 14.97 2.19
CA LEU A 67 -5.11 14.64 3.60
C LEU A 67 -3.92 15.23 4.36
N SER A 68 -4.16 15.72 5.57
CA SER A 68 -3.07 15.90 6.53
C SER A 68 -2.39 14.56 6.80
N PHE A 69 -1.12 14.57 7.21
CA PHE A 69 -0.39 13.35 7.51
C PHE A 69 -1.11 12.45 8.55
N HIS A 70 -1.76 13.05 9.54
CA HIS A 70 -2.59 12.32 10.51
C HIS A 70 -3.77 11.62 9.83
N GLN A 71 -4.57 12.35 9.06
CA GLN A 71 -5.71 11.79 8.31
C GLN A 71 -5.25 10.69 7.34
N TYR A 72 -4.12 10.88 6.68
CA TYR A 72 -3.51 9.87 5.81
C TYR A 72 -3.19 8.58 6.56
N CYS A 73 -2.58 8.64 7.74
CA CYS A 73 -2.27 7.44 8.52
C CYS A 73 -3.53 6.71 9.02
N VAL A 74 -4.56 7.46 9.42
CA VAL A 74 -5.86 6.88 9.81
C VAL A 74 -6.54 6.22 8.60
N ALA A 75 -6.56 6.90 7.46
CA ALA A 75 -7.08 6.39 6.19
C ALA A 75 -6.35 5.11 5.73
N LEU A 76 -5.02 5.10 5.79
CA LEU A 76 -4.21 3.93 5.48
C LEU A 76 -4.52 2.76 6.42
N SER A 77 -4.67 3.03 7.73
CA SER A 77 -5.08 2.00 8.70
C SER A 77 -6.45 1.42 8.35
N ALA A 78 -7.42 2.27 7.98
CA ALA A 78 -8.74 1.84 7.55
C ALA A 78 -8.69 1.01 6.26
N LEU A 79 -7.90 1.42 5.26
CA LEU A 79 -7.70 0.68 4.01
C LEU A 79 -7.12 -0.72 4.26
N ILE A 80 -6.13 -0.83 5.17
CA ILE A 80 -5.52 -2.11 5.52
C ILE A 80 -6.51 -3.05 6.21
N GLN A 81 -7.36 -2.51 7.08
CA GLN A 81 -8.29 -3.31 7.89
C GLN A 81 -9.59 -3.66 7.15
N TYR A 82 -10.11 -2.75 6.34
CA TYR A 82 -11.47 -2.81 5.80
C TYR A 82 -11.56 -2.63 4.29
N GLY A 83 -10.46 -2.25 3.63
CA GLY A 83 -10.43 -2.10 2.17
C GLY A 83 -10.63 -3.44 1.46
N SER A 84 -11.37 -3.40 0.35
CA SER A 84 -11.44 -4.54 -0.56
C SER A 84 -10.06 -4.81 -1.20
N PRO A 85 -9.80 -6.04 -1.67
CA PRO A 85 -8.54 -6.33 -2.36
C PRO A 85 -8.25 -5.43 -3.58
N ALA A 86 -9.29 -4.97 -4.29
CA ALA A 86 -9.14 -4.01 -5.39
C ALA A 86 -8.64 -2.65 -4.89
N GLN A 87 -9.27 -2.08 -3.86
CA GLN A 87 -8.84 -0.81 -3.25
C GLN A 87 -7.43 -0.90 -2.65
N GLN A 88 -7.11 -2.03 -2.02
CA GLN A 88 -5.75 -2.28 -1.52
C GLN A 88 -4.75 -2.37 -2.66
N TYR A 89 -5.12 -3.02 -3.77
CA TYR A 89 -4.27 -3.12 -4.96
C TYR A 89 -3.96 -1.75 -5.56
N GLU A 90 -4.97 -0.93 -5.81
CA GLU A 90 -4.82 0.42 -6.40
C GLU A 90 -3.81 1.23 -5.59
N TYR A 91 -4.00 1.29 -4.27
CA TYR A 91 -3.06 1.99 -3.41
C TYR A 91 -1.63 1.41 -3.45
N LEU A 92 -1.50 0.08 -3.43
CA LEU A 92 -0.20 -0.58 -3.53
C LEU A 92 0.45 -0.36 -4.90
N HIS A 93 -0.32 -0.29 -5.98
CA HIS A 93 0.17 -0.04 -7.33
C HIS A 93 0.99 1.27 -7.36
N HIS A 94 0.47 2.35 -6.78
CA HIS A 94 1.19 3.64 -6.70
C HIS A 94 2.51 3.58 -5.94
N THR A 95 2.66 2.63 -5.01
CA THR A 95 3.91 2.43 -4.26
C THR A 95 4.90 1.53 -5.01
N TYR A 96 4.41 0.56 -5.76
CA TYR A 96 5.26 -0.43 -6.43
C TYR A 96 5.65 -0.05 -7.85
N ALA A 97 4.81 0.67 -8.58
CA ALA A 97 5.05 1.22 -9.93
C ALA A 97 6.05 2.40 -9.87
N ALA A 98 7.26 2.13 -9.41
CA ALA A 98 8.25 3.18 -9.14
C ALA A 98 9.15 3.43 -10.35
N THR A 99 9.31 2.45 -11.25
CA THR A 99 10.24 2.54 -12.39
C THR A 99 9.82 3.55 -13.45
N SER A 100 8.51 3.70 -13.69
CA SER A 100 7.99 4.48 -14.81
C SER A 100 6.63 5.08 -14.49
N GLU A 101 6.39 6.30 -14.97
CA GLU A 101 5.07 6.95 -14.91
C GLU A 101 4.02 6.24 -15.79
N ARG A 102 4.47 5.37 -16.72
CA ARG A 102 3.58 4.57 -17.57
C ARG A 102 2.85 3.47 -16.81
N GLY A 103 3.23 3.22 -15.55
CA GLY A 103 2.62 2.24 -14.68
C GLY A 103 3.60 1.14 -14.27
N ILE A 104 3.05 0.02 -13.84
CA ILE A 104 3.80 -1.07 -13.22
C ILE A 104 4.39 -2.01 -14.27
N ASP A 105 5.66 -2.38 -14.10
CA ASP A 105 6.23 -3.47 -14.89
C ASP A 105 5.88 -4.86 -14.30
N ARG A 106 6.10 -5.91 -15.08
CA ARG A 106 5.79 -7.29 -14.64
C ARG A 106 6.56 -7.71 -13.37
N SER A 107 7.80 -7.26 -13.21
CA SER A 107 8.64 -7.62 -12.06
C SER A 107 8.18 -6.90 -10.79
N GLU A 108 7.82 -5.62 -10.89
CA GLU A 108 7.23 -4.82 -9.83
C GLU A 108 5.88 -5.41 -9.41
N LEU A 109 5.03 -5.79 -10.37
CA LEU A 109 3.74 -6.41 -10.09
C LEU A 109 3.88 -7.77 -9.41
N LEU A 110 4.82 -8.61 -9.85
CA LEU A 110 5.12 -9.87 -9.17
C LEU A 110 5.60 -9.62 -7.74
N GLN A 111 6.45 -8.62 -7.52
CA GLN A 111 6.95 -8.29 -6.19
C GLN A 111 5.82 -7.82 -5.27
N LEU A 112 4.93 -6.95 -5.76
CA LEU A 112 3.72 -6.53 -5.05
C LEU A 112 2.91 -7.75 -4.59
N LEU A 113 2.60 -8.67 -5.52
CA LEU A 113 1.81 -9.86 -5.19
C LEU A 113 2.54 -10.80 -4.22
N LYS A 114 3.87 -10.94 -4.33
CA LYS A 114 4.65 -11.75 -3.37
C LYS A 114 4.65 -11.15 -1.96
N ASP A 115 4.74 -9.84 -1.87
CA ASP A 115 4.81 -9.13 -0.60
C ASP A 115 3.44 -9.02 0.08
N HIS A 116 2.36 -9.03 -0.72
CA HIS A 116 1.01 -8.74 -0.26
C HIS A 116 -0.01 -9.87 -0.45
N SER A 117 0.30 -11.00 -1.07
CA SER A 117 -0.64 -12.11 -1.15
C SER A 117 -0.44 -13.12 -0.02
N GLU A 118 -1.53 -13.59 0.57
CA GLU A 118 -1.48 -14.77 1.43
C GLU A 118 -1.10 -16.00 0.58
N GLN A 119 -0.29 -16.90 1.14
CA GLN A 119 -0.02 -18.16 0.46
C GLN A 119 -1.32 -18.97 0.38
N VAL A 120 -1.70 -19.39 -0.82
CA VAL A 120 -2.89 -20.23 -1.05
C VAL A 120 -2.79 -21.45 -0.16
N THR A 121 -3.66 -21.51 0.84
CA THR A 121 -3.72 -22.61 1.79
C THR A 121 -5.02 -23.34 1.55
N ASN A 122 -4.93 -24.48 0.86
CA ASN A 122 -6.08 -25.34 0.61
C ASN A 122 -6.35 -26.17 1.86
N ILE A 123 -7.62 -26.33 2.21
CA ILE A 123 -8.04 -27.24 3.27
C ILE A 123 -8.40 -28.56 2.61
N VAL A 124 -7.66 -29.62 2.94
CA VAL A 124 -7.87 -30.96 2.41
C VAL A 124 -8.19 -31.90 3.57
N MET A 125 -9.26 -32.68 3.45
CA MET A 125 -9.55 -33.79 4.35
C MET A 125 -8.67 -34.98 3.95
N LYS A 126 -7.84 -35.46 4.88
CA LYS A 126 -7.07 -36.69 4.72
C LYS A 126 -7.10 -37.47 6.04
N ASP A 127 -7.51 -38.74 5.97
CA ASP A 127 -7.60 -39.63 7.12
C ASP A 127 -8.42 -39.01 8.28
N ASP A 128 -9.61 -38.47 7.97
CA ASP A 128 -10.50 -37.75 8.90
C ASP A 128 -9.88 -36.54 9.63
N LYS A 129 -8.79 -35.98 9.09
CA LYS A 129 -8.16 -34.75 9.59
C LYS A 129 -8.19 -33.65 8.54
N LEU A 130 -8.51 -32.43 8.97
CA LEU A 130 -8.35 -31.23 8.17
C LEU A 130 -6.88 -30.84 8.12
N LEU A 131 -6.29 -30.89 6.93
CA LEU A 131 -4.92 -30.46 6.67
C LEU A 131 -4.93 -29.15 5.88
N HIS A 132 -4.18 -28.17 6.37
CA HIS A 132 -3.85 -26.96 5.64
C HIS A 132 -2.65 -27.26 4.74
N VAL A 133 -2.89 -27.32 3.43
CA VAL A 133 -1.85 -27.57 2.41
C VAL A 133 -1.58 -26.29 1.66
N THR A 134 -0.40 -25.74 1.87
CA THR A 134 0.08 -24.56 1.16
C THR A 134 0.80 -25.00 -0.12
N ASP A 135 0.45 -24.43 -1.28
CA ASP A 135 1.12 -24.76 -2.56
C ASP A 135 2.51 -24.10 -2.62
N PRO A 136 3.61 -24.86 -2.54
CA PRO A 136 4.96 -24.30 -2.53
C PRO A 136 5.33 -23.65 -3.88
N ARG A 137 4.60 -23.95 -4.96
CA ARG A 137 4.84 -23.41 -6.30
C ARG A 137 3.85 -22.30 -6.67
N HIS A 138 3.08 -21.78 -5.71
CA HIS A 138 2.07 -20.77 -5.97
C HIS A 138 2.64 -19.58 -6.75
N PHE A 139 3.74 -18.98 -6.27
CA PHE A 139 4.33 -17.81 -6.90
C PHE A 139 5.03 -18.11 -8.24
N ASP A 140 5.50 -19.35 -8.46
CA ASP A 140 6.04 -19.76 -9.76
C ASP A 140 4.94 -19.87 -10.82
N LYS A 141 3.78 -20.41 -10.42
CA LYS A 141 2.58 -20.44 -11.26
C LYS A 141 2.08 -19.04 -11.56
N LEU A 142 2.04 -18.16 -10.54
CA LEU A 142 1.66 -16.77 -10.71
C LEU A 142 2.62 -16.03 -11.65
N TYR A 143 3.94 -16.21 -11.51
CA TYR A 143 4.93 -15.65 -12.43
C TYR A 143 4.71 -16.12 -13.87
N THR A 144 4.48 -17.42 -14.06
CA THR A 144 4.21 -18.00 -15.39
C THR A 144 2.93 -17.42 -15.98
N TRP A 145 1.89 -17.27 -15.17
CA TRP A 145 0.63 -16.68 -15.57
C TRP A 145 0.80 -15.21 -15.96
N LEU A 146 1.48 -14.41 -15.13
CA LEU A 146 1.80 -13.00 -15.43
C LEU A 146 2.59 -12.89 -16.74
N LYS A 147 3.60 -13.73 -16.96
CA LYS A 147 4.38 -13.72 -18.20
C LYS A 147 3.50 -13.94 -19.44
N LYS A 148 2.46 -14.78 -19.33
CA LYS A 148 1.55 -15.08 -20.44
C LYS A 148 0.48 -13.99 -20.65
N HIS A 149 -0.05 -13.40 -19.58
CA HIS A 149 -1.21 -12.51 -19.67
C HIS A 149 -0.85 -11.03 -19.73
N PHE A 150 0.26 -10.61 -19.11
CA PHE A 150 0.69 -9.20 -19.12
C PHE A 150 0.79 -8.63 -20.54
N ILE A 151 1.29 -9.44 -21.48
CA ILE A 151 1.46 -9.05 -22.88
C ILE A 151 0.14 -8.90 -23.66
N LEU A 152 -0.96 -9.44 -23.14
CA LEU A 152 -2.30 -9.29 -23.73
C LEU A 152 -2.91 -7.95 -23.37
N TYR A 153 -2.52 -7.37 -22.24
CA TYR A 153 -2.97 -6.05 -21.77
C TYR A 153 -2.01 -4.93 -22.17
N ASP A 154 -0.73 -5.24 -22.42
CA ASP A 154 0.26 -4.28 -22.92
C ASP A 154 0.20 -4.22 -24.46
N GLU A 155 -0.88 -3.64 -24.98
CA GLU A 155 -1.06 -3.45 -26.42
C GLU A 155 0.09 -2.64 -27.04
N SER A 156 0.58 -1.65 -26.29
CA SER A 156 1.67 -0.76 -26.70
C SER A 156 3.06 -1.41 -26.73
N ARG A 157 3.20 -2.61 -26.14
CA ARG A 157 4.49 -3.31 -25.93
C ARG A 157 5.52 -2.43 -25.22
N SER A 158 5.06 -1.57 -24.32
CA SER A 158 5.92 -0.67 -23.56
C SER A 158 6.64 -1.36 -22.40
N GLY A 159 6.16 -2.55 -22.00
CA GLY A 159 6.63 -3.26 -20.82
C GLY A 159 5.95 -2.84 -19.51
N PHE A 160 5.00 -1.89 -19.56
CA PHE A 160 4.31 -1.31 -18.41
C PHE A 160 2.80 -1.41 -18.60
N LEU A 161 2.08 -1.58 -17.49
CA LEU A 161 0.62 -1.49 -17.46
C LEU A 161 0.18 -0.36 -16.54
N PRO A 162 -0.73 0.53 -16.98
CA PRO A 162 -1.39 1.46 -16.09
C PRO A 162 -2.27 0.71 -15.09
N GLU A 163 -2.59 1.36 -13.97
CA GLU A 163 -3.30 0.77 -12.82
C GLU A 163 -4.56 0.00 -13.23
N ASN A 164 -5.42 0.65 -14.04
CA ASN A 164 -6.71 0.10 -14.45
C ASN A 164 -6.55 -1.21 -15.25
N LEU A 165 -5.62 -1.26 -16.20
CA LEU A 165 -5.38 -2.45 -17.02
C LEU A 165 -4.73 -3.57 -16.20
N ALA A 166 -3.82 -3.20 -15.28
CA ALA A 166 -3.21 -4.18 -14.40
C ALA A 166 -4.24 -4.77 -13.41
N LEU A 167 -5.15 -3.95 -12.87
CA LEU A 167 -6.26 -4.40 -12.03
C LEU A 167 -7.21 -5.31 -12.81
N GLU A 168 -7.63 -4.90 -14.01
CA GLU A 168 -8.51 -5.70 -14.88
C GLU A 168 -7.89 -7.08 -15.15
N MET A 169 -6.61 -7.12 -15.52
CA MET A 169 -5.89 -8.37 -15.72
C MET A 169 -5.94 -9.25 -14.46
N LEU A 170 -5.65 -8.70 -13.28
CA LEU A 170 -5.65 -9.44 -12.02
C LEU A 170 -7.03 -9.98 -11.63
N GLN A 171 -8.11 -9.28 -11.98
CA GLN A 171 -9.49 -9.71 -11.73
C GLN A 171 -9.86 -10.98 -12.50
N ILE A 172 -9.22 -11.24 -13.65
CA ILE A 172 -9.43 -12.49 -14.42
C ILE A 172 -8.73 -13.69 -13.78
N HIS A 173 -7.67 -13.46 -12.98
CA HIS A 173 -7.02 -14.56 -12.28
C HIS A 173 -7.84 -14.98 -11.06
N SER A 174 -8.15 -16.27 -10.96
CA SER A 174 -9.01 -16.83 -9.90
C SER A 174 -8.55 -16.53 -8.47
N THR A 175 -7.25 -16.30 -8.27
CA THR A 175 -6.65 -16.15 -6.93
C THR A 175 -5.71 -14.97 -6.75
N ALA A 176 -5.40 -14.18 -7.80
CA ALA A 176 -4.32 -13.19 -7.68
C ALA A 176 -4.79 -11.98 -6.85
N LEU A 177 -5.98 -11.47 -7.18
CA LEU A 177 -6.58 -10.37 -6.46
C LEU A 177 -7.27 -10.83 -5.16
N SER A 178 -7.99 -11.96 -5.19
CA SER A 178 -8.74 -12.44 -4.02
C SER A 178 -7.88 -12.84 -2.83
N HIS A 179 -6.60 -13.20 -3.06
CA HIS A 179 -5.65 -13.48 -1.98
C HIS A 179 -4.75 -12.29 -1.65
N LEU A 180 -4.93 -11.14 -2.31
CA LEU A 180 -4.23 -9.92 -1.93
C LEU A 180 -4.73 -9.46 -0.57
N LYS A 181 -3.80 -9.32 0.36
CA LYS A 181 -4.01 -8.82 1.71
C LYS A 181 -2.87 -7.91 2.08
N PHE A 182 -3.15 -6.62 2.21
CA PHE A 182 -2.15 -5.60 2.51
C PHE A 182 -1.27 -5.97 3.72
N GLN A 183 0.01 -6.29 3.47
CA GLN A 183 1.02 -6.49 4.50
C GLN A 183 1.74 -5.17 4.80
N PHE A 184 1.56 -4.64 6.01
CA PHE A 184 2.10 -3.33 6.39
C PHE A 184 3.64 -3.28 6.41
N ALA A 185 4.30 -4.31 6.94
CA ALA A 185 5.76 -4.31 7.06
C ALA A 185 6.49 -4.33 5.69
N PRO A 186 6.11 -5.20 4.72
CA PRO A 186 6.63 -5.13 3.36
C PRO A 186 6.39 -3.77 2.68
N PHE A 187 5.19 -3.21 2.84
CA PHE A 187 4.87 -1.88 2.31
C PHE A 187 5.82 -0.80 2.86
N VAL A 188 5.99 -0.70 4.18
CA VAL A 188 6.89 0.29 4.80
C VAL A 188 8.33 0.12 4.30
N LYS A 189 8.78 -1.13 4.11
CA LYS A 189 10.10 -1.42 3.54
C LYS A 189 10.21 -0.88 2.11
N LYS A 190 9.19 -1.09 1.28
CA LYS A 190 9.14 -0.59 -0.11
C LYS A 190 9.13 0.95 -0.16
N VAL A 191 8.31 1.60 0.66
CA VAL A 191 8.28 3.07 0.79
C VAL A 191 9.67 3.61 1.15
N LYS A 192 10.36 2.99 2.12
CA LYS A 192 11.72 3.37 2.48
C LYS A 192 12.70 3.28 1.31
N VAL A 193 12.61 2.22 0.50
CA VAL A 193 13.44 2.05 -0.71
C VAL A 193 13.16 3.17 -1.72
N ASN A 194 11.88 3.50 -1.92
CA ASN A 194 11.49 4.58 -2.82
C ASN A 194 11.97 5.95 -2.32
N ASN A 195 11.89 6.25 -1.00
CA ASN A 195 12.44 7.46 -0.41
C ASN A 195 13.92 7.63 -0.75
N THR A 196 14.72 6.57 -0.58
CA THR A 196 16.15 6.59 -0.93
C THR A 196 16.34 6.89 -2.41
N ARG A 197 15.61 6.21 -3.30
CA ARG A 197 15.73 6.41 -4.75
C ARG A 197 15.41 7.86 -5.17
N TYR A 198 14.34 8.45 -4.62
CA TYR A 198 13.98 9.83 -4.95
C TYR A 198 15.00 10.84 -4.41
N ALA A 199 15.56 10.59 -3.22
CA ALA A 199 16.65 11.41 -2.69
C ALA A 199 17.89 11.35 -3.60
N ASP A 200 18.26 10.16 -4.08
CA ASP A 200 19.41 9.97 -4.99
C ASP A 200 19.18 10.68 -6.35
N GLN A 201 17.96 10.58 -6.90
CA GLN A 201 17.59 11.27 -8.14
C GLN A 201 17.62 12.80 -7.98
N ALA A 202 17.11 13.32 -6.86
CA ALA A 202 17.14 14.74 -6.56
C ALA A 202 18.58 15.25 -6.35
N ALA A 203 19.46 14.44 -5.76
CA ALA A 203 20.87 14.78 -5.63
C ALA A 203 21.59 14.79 -6.99
N ALA A 204 21.35 13.80 -7.85
CA ALA A 204 21.93 13.72 -9.18
C ALA A 204 21.52 14.91 -10.07
N ALA A 205 20.25 15.32 -10.03
CA ALA A 205 19.74 16.46 -10.81
C ALA A 205 20.43 17.78 -10.44
N ARG A 206 20.83 17.96 -9.17
CA ARG A 206 21.55 19.15 -8.69
C ARG A 206 23.02 19.18 -9.06
N HIS A 207 23.59 18.07 -9.51
CA HIS A 207 24.99 17.98 -9.95
C HIS A 207 25.13 18.02 -11.48
N SER A 208 24.00 17.97 -12.21
CA SER A 208 23.93 18.14 -13.66
C SER A 208 23.66 19.57 -14.12
N ASP A 209 23.43 20.49 -13.18
CA ASP A 209 23.34 21.94 -13.38
C ASP A 209 24.68 22.63 -13.04
#